data_AF-A0A0M3DKH9-F1
#
_entry.id   AF-A0A0M3DKH9-F1
#
_cell.length_a   1.000
_cell.length_b   1.000
_cell.length_c   1.000
_cell.angle_alpha   90.00
_cell.angle_beta   90.00
_cell.angle_gamma   90.00
#
_symmetry.space_group_name_H-M   'P 1'
#
loop_
_entity.id
_entity.type
_entity.pdbx_description
1 polymer ?
#
loop_
_entity_poly.entity_id
_entity_poly.type
_entity_poly.pdbx_seq_one_letter_code
_entity_poly.pdbx_strand_id
1 'polypeptide(L)'
;MNNIATNNNLLTGASNTGKVEKENNFGDVIKEALDKVNDKQVQSNQKIQDLIKGENVSMHDVMLSAQEAQLSMQLMIEVRNKIYEAYQELNRVQL
;
A
#
# COMPACT_ATOMS: atom_id res chain seq x y z
N MET A 1 35.71 37.00 -6.29
CA MET A 1 35.43 36.03 -5.20
C MET A 1 35.19 36.83 -3.92
N ASN A 2 33.95 37.06 -3.50
CA ASN A 2 33.34 36.31 -2.40
C ASN A 2 31.89 36.80 -2.21
N ASN A 3 31.02 35.82 -2.04
CA ASN A 3 29.57 35.89 -2.10
C ASN A 3 29.02 36.44 -0.77
N ILE A 4 28.39 37.62 -0.77
CA ILE A 4 27.62 38.10 0.38
C ILE A 4 26.24 37.45 0.29
N ALA A 5 26.17 36.24 0.83
CA ALA A 5 24.91 35.55 1.09
C ALA A 5 24.19 36.27 2.24
N THR A 6 23.14 37.01 1.90
CA THR A 6 22.14 37.51 2.86
C THR A 6 21.40 36.31 3.43
N ASN A 7 21.88 35.76 4.54
CA ASN A 7 21.21 34.72 5.32
C ASN A 7 20.42 35.38 6.46
N ASN A 8 19.13 35.62 6.21
CA ASN A 8 18.18 36.07 7.21
C ASN A 8 17.83 34.92 8.15
N ASN A 9 18.58 34.81 9.25
CA ASN A 9 18.19 34.03 10.42
C ASN A 9 17.76 34.98 11.54
N LEU A 10 16.47 35.27 11.63
CA LEU A 10 15.79 35.66 12.86
C LEU A 10 14.30 35.31 12.76
N LEU A 11 13.97 34.03 12.91
CA LEU A 11 12.74 33.67 13.62
C LEU A 11 12.95 32.34 14.35
N THR A 12 13.62 32.45 15.49
CA THR A 12 13.57 31.48 16.58
C THR A 12 12.14 31.42 17.11
N GLY A 13 11.44 30.34 16.80
CA GLY A 13 10.24 29.89 17.51
C GLY A 13 10.43 28.43 17.85
N ALA A 14 10.86 28.16 19.07
CA ALA A 14 11.00 26.82 19.60
C ALA A 14 9.61 26.15 19.70
N SER A 15 9.37 25.15 18.85
CA SER A 15 8.38 24.11 19.08
C SER A 15 9.10 22.77 19.16
N ASN A 16 9.72 22.58 20.31
CA ASN A 16 10.11 21.27 20.80
C ASN A 16 8.85 20.64 21.40
N THR A 17 8.00 20.01 20.58
CA THR A 17 6.92 19.16 21.08
C THR A 17 6.57 18.06 20.10
N GLY A 18 6.81 16.82 20.53
CA GLY A 18 6.22 15.63 19.98
C GLY A 18 7.06 14.97 18.89
N LYS A 19 7.64 13.82 19.22
CA LYS A 19 7.71 12.74 18.23
C LYS A 19 6.29 12.59 17.69
N VAL A 20 6.04 13.10 16.49
CA VAL A 20 4.92 12.62 15.69
C VAL A 20 5.30 11.17 15.44
N GLU A 21 4.83 10.27 16.30
CA GLU A 21 4.64 8.88 15.91
C GLU A 21 4.03 8.97 14.52
N LYS A 22 4.69 8.35 13.53
CA LYS A 22 4.10 8.26 12.21
C LYS A 22 2.75 7.59 12.42
N GLU A 23 1.69 8.40 12.54
CA GLU A 23 0.33 7.92 12.42
C GLU A 23 0.34 7.31 11.03
N ASN A 24 0.39 5.97 10.97
CA ASN A 24 0.34 5.26 9.71
C ASN A 24 -0.95 5.75 9.06
N ASN A 25 -0.82 6.57 8.02
CA ASN A 25 -1.98 7.14 7.37
C ASN A 25 -2.80 5.96 6.86
N PHE A 26 -4.10 5.97 7.08
CA PHE A 26 -4.98 4.90 6.59
C PHE A 26 -4.81 4.66 5.08
N GLY A 27 -4.53 5.72 4.31
CA GLY A 27 -4.19 5.61 2.89
C GLY A 27 -2.89 4.85 2.62
N ASP A 28 -1.88 5.00 3.48
CA ASP A 28 -0.60 4.26 3.36
C ASP A 28 -0.82 2.76 3.63
N VAL A 29 -1.69 2.40 4.58
CA VAL A 29 -2.04 1.01 4.86
C VAL A 29 -2.76 0.37 3.67
N ILE A 30 -3.69 1.09 3.03
CA ILE A 30 -4.38 0.60 1.83
C ILE A 30 -3.41 0.48 0.65
N LYS A 31 -2.51 1.45 0.50
CA LYS A 31 -1.47 1.39 -0.53
C LYS A 31 -0.56 0.18 -0.34
N GLU A 32 -0.10 -0.07 0.88
CA GLU A 32 0.69 -1.25 1.21
C GLU A 32 -0.10 -2.55 0.94
N ALA A 33 -1.39 -2.59 1.26
CA ALA A 33 -2.25 -3.74 0.95
C ALA A 33 -2.39 -3.96 -0.57
N LEU A 34 -2.57 -2.90 -1.36
CA LEU A 34 -2.59 -2.96 -2.83
C LEU A 34 -1.28 -3.53 -3.38
N ASP A 35 -0.16 -3.01 -2.91
CA ASP A 35 1.17 -3.45 -3.35
C ASP A 35 1.36 -4.94 -3.02
N LYS A 36 0.97 -5.38 -1.82
CA LYS A 36 0.99 -6.81 -1.43
C LYS A 36 0.12 -7.69 -2.31
N VAL A 37 -1.09 -7.25 -2.66
CA VAL A 37 -1.99 -8.02 -3.55
C VAL A 37 -1.37 -8.14 -4.94
N ASN A 38 -0.79 -7.05 -5.45
CA ASN A 38 -0.08 -7.05 -6.73
C ASN A 38 1.13 -8.01 -6.71
N ASP A 39 1.94 -7.98 -5.65
CA ASP A 39 3.09 -8.86 -5.49
C ASP A 39 2.68 -10.33 -5.50
N LYS A 40 1.60 -10.69 -4.79
CA LYS A 40 1.03 -12.05 -4.83
C LYS A 40 0.58 -12.45 -6.22
N GLN A 41 -0.05 -11.54 -6.97
CA GLN A 41 -0.50 -11.80 -8.33
C GLN A 41 0.70 -12.04 -9.28
N VAL A 42 1.74 -11.22 -9.17
CA VAL A 42 2.97 -11.37 -9.96
C VAL A 42 3.68 -12.66 -9.61
N GLN A 43 3.80 -12.98 -8.33
CA GLN A 43 4.44 -14.22 -7.86
C GLN A 43 3.69 -15.47 -8.35
N SER A 44 2.36 -15.46 -8.28
CA SER A 44 1.53 -16.55 -8.82
C SER A 44 1.76 -16.72 -10.32
N ASN A 45 1.72 -15.64 -11.09
CA ASN A 45 1.98 -15.67 -12.53
C ASN A 45 3.38 -16.21 -12.86
N GLN A 46 4.39 -15.80 -12.08
CA GLN A 46 5.75 -16.30 -12.25
C GLN A 46 5.83 -17.81 -12.02
N LYS A 47 5.27 -18.30 -10.91
CA LYS A 47 5.21 -19.74 -10.61
C LYS A 47 4.49 -20.55 -11.68
N ILE A 48 3.40 -20.01 -12.24
CA ILE A 48 2.69 -20.62 -13.37
C ILE A 48 3.62 -20.72 -14.60
N GLN A 49 4.35 -19.64 -14.92
CA GLN A 49 5.29 -19.67 -16.05
C GLN A 49 6.43 -20.66 -15.83
N ASP A 50 6.99 -20.73 -14.63
CA ASP A 50 8.10 -21.60 -14.30
C ASP A 50 7.68 -23.08 -14.37
N LEU A 51 6.45 -23.39 -13.92
CA LEU A 51 5.84 -24.70 -14.10
C LEU A 51 5.68 -25.06 -15.59
N ILE A 52 5.17 -24.13 -16.42
CA ILE A 52 4.98 -24.36 -17.86
C ILE A 52 6.33 -24.58 -18.57
N LYS A 53 7.39 -23.91 -18.11
CA LYS A 53 8.76 -24.09 -18.61
C LYS A 53 9.40 -25.41 -18.16
N GLY A 54 8.77 -26.15 -17.25
CA GLY A 54 9.30 -27.38 -16.68
C GLY A 54 10.40 -27.15 -15.63
N GLU A 55 10.47 -25.96 -15.04
CA GLU A 55 11.33 -25.70 -13.89
C GLU A 55 10.85 -26.48 -12.66
N ASN A 56 11.72 -26.63 -11.65
CA ASN A 56 11.44 -27.42 -10.45
C ASN A 56 10.48 -26.69 -9.49
N VAL A 57 9.24 -26.50 -9.93
CA VAL A 57 8.16 -25.89 -9.16
C VAL A 57 7.05 -26.91 -9.01
N SER A 58 6.63 -27.18 -7.78
CA SER A 58 5.54 -28.12 -7.52
C SER A 58 4.21 -27.54 -8.02
N MET A 59 3.44 -28.35 -8.76
CA MET A 59 2.08 -28.01 -9.17
C MET A 59 1.21 -27.54 -7.99
N HIS A 60 1.40 -28.15 -6.82
CA HIS A 60 0.67 -27.78 -5.61
C HIS A 60 0.98 -26.35 -5.15
N ASP A 61 2.26 -25.95 -5.19
CA ASP A 61 2.68 -24.62 -4.76
C ASP A 61 2.20 -23.53 -5.73
N VAL A 62 2.12 -23.86 -7.02
CA VAL A 62 1.54 -23.00 -8.06
C VAL A 62 0.05 -22.78 -7.77
N MET A 63 -0.71 -23.87 -7.59
CA MET A 63 -2.14 -23.81 -7.28
C MET A 63 -2.41 -23.03 -5.98
N LEU A 64 -1.61 -23.27 -4.93
CA LEU A 64 -1.73 -22.56 -3.67
C LEU A 64 -1.48 -21.06 -3.86
N SER A 65 -0.40 -20.68 -4.55
CA SER A 65 -0.09 -19.26 -4.81
C SER A 65 -1.17 -18.56 -5.63
N ALA A 66 -1.79 -19.27 -6.58
CA ALA A 66 -2.90 -18.74 -7.36
C ALA A 66 -4.15 -18.53 -6.50
N GLN A 67 -4.46 -19.46 -5.61
CA GLN A 67 -5.57 -19.34 -4.67
C GLN A 67 -5.35 -18.19 -3.67
N GLU A 68 -4.14 -18.04 -3.16
CA GLU A 68 -3.77 -16.93 -2.28
C GLU A 68 -3.92 -15.58 -2.96
N ALA A 69 -3.45 -15.44 -4.21
CA ALA A 69 -3.60 -14.22 -4.99
C ALA A 69 -5.09 -13.89 -5.22
N GLN A 70 -5.88 -14.90 -5.61
CA GLN A 70 -7.31 -14.75 -5.85
C GLN A 70 -8.09 -14.32 -4.60
N LEU A 71 -7.82 -14.95 -3.45
CA LEU A 71 -8.46 -14.60 -2.18
C LEU A 71 -8.05 -13.20 -1.71
N SER A 72 -6.76 -12.86 -1.85
CA SER A 72 -6.25 -11.54 -1.48
C SER A 72 -6.91 -10.44 -2.33
N MET A 73 -7.14 -10.69 -3.62
CA MET A 73 -7.85 -9.77 -4.51
C MET A 73 -9.34 -9.64 -4.14
N GLN A 74 -10.01 -10.73 -3.76
CA GLN A 74 -11.40 -10.65 -3.28
C GLN A 74 -11.51 -9.77 -2.04
N LEU A 75 -10.59 -9.96 -1.08
CA LEU A 75 -10.52 -9.12 0.11
C LEU A 75 -10.29 -7.64 -0.24
N MET A 76 -9.41 -7.35 -1.19
CA MET A 76 -9.14 -5.99 -1.70
C MET A 76 -10.40 -5.31 -2.24
N ILE A 77 -11.22 -6.05 -2.99
CA ILE A 77 -12.47 -5.55 -3.56
C ILE A 77 -13.47 -5.22 -2.45
N GLU A 78 -13.61 -6.08 -1.44
CA GLU A 78 -14.48 -5.80 -0.29
C GLU A 78 -14.03 -4.54 0.47
N VAL A 79 -12.73 -4.39 0.69
CA VAL A 79 -12.17 -3.18 1.32
C VAL A 79 -12.47 -1.95 0.48
N ARG A 80 -12.27 -2.00 -0.85
CA ARG A 80 -12.61 -0.91 -1.77
C ARG A 80 -14.09 -0.53 -1.67
N ASN A 81 -14.98 -1.51 -1.67
CA ASN A 81 -16.41 -1.28 -1.53
C ASN A 81 -16.73 -0.62 -0.19
N LYS A 82 -16.15 -1.09 0.91
CA LYS A 82 -16.36 -0.53 2.25
C LYS A 82 -15.90 0.92 2.37
N ILE A 83 -14.77 1.27 1.75
CA ILE A 83 -14.28 2.66 1.72
C ILE A 83 -15.24 3.54 0.92
N TYR A 84 -15.74 3.05 -0.21
CA TYR A 84 -16.71 3.77 -1.01
C TYR A 84 -18.03 4.00 -0.25
N GLU A 85 -18.55 2.98 0.43
CA GLU A 85 -19.70 3.10 1.33
C GLU A 85 -19.45 4.12 2.45
N ALA A 86 -18.29 4.05 3.11
CA ALA A 86 -17.94 4.99 4.17
C ALA A 86 -17.90 6.44 3.65
N TYR A 87 -17.35 6.65 2.45
CA TYR A 87 -17.39 7.96 1.80
C TYR A 87 -18.83 8.43 1.52
N GLN A 88 -19.71 7.55 1.01
CA GLN A 88 -21.12 7.89 0.80
C GLN A 88 -21.85 8.22 2.10
N GLU A 89 -21.62 7.44 3.16
CA GLU A 89 -22.25 7.64 4.47
C GLU A 89 -21.90 9.01 5.08
N LEU A 90 -20.62 9.40 5.02
CA LEU A 90 -20.17 10.71 5.51
C LEU A 90 -20.87 11.87 4.80
N ASN A 91 -21.09 11.75 3.49
CA ASN A 91 -21.84 12.75 2.72
C ASN A 91 -23.33 12.79 3.09
N ARG A 92 -23.93 11.65 3.46
CA ARG A 92 -25.35 11.57 3.84
C ARG A 92 -25.63 12.16 5.22
N VAL A 93 -24.68 12.05 6.16
CA VAL A 93 -24.83 12.56 7.53
C VAL A 93 -24.68 14.09 7.62
N GLN A 94 -24.06 14.73 6.62
CA GLN A 94 -23.81 16.18 6.59
C GLN A 94 -24.89 17.01 5.88
N LEU A 95 -25.94 16.38 5.35
CA LEU A 95 -27.17 17.03 4.87
C LEU A 95 -28.30 16.87 5.89
#